data_AF-A0A2W6XKT2-F1
#
_entry.id   AF-A0A2W6XKT2-F1
#
_cell.length_a   1.000
_cell.length_b   1.000
_cell.length_c   1.000
_cell.angle_alpha   90.00
_cell.angle_beta   90.00
_cell.angle_gamma   90.00
#
_symmetry.space_group_name_H-M   'P 1'
#
loop_
_entity.id
_entity.type
_entity.pdbx_description
1 polymer ?
#
loop_
_entity_poly.entity_id
_entity_poly.type
_entity_poly.pdbx_seq_one_letter_code
_entity_poly.pdbx_strand_id
1 'polypeptide(L)'
;MSATKDFPRPGRRTNKVDRASMVRVDQAGEFGAVRIYAGQLAVMGDRHPYGRLIAGMAAQEERHRAAFDALIAKRGVRPTAIHPIWNVAGFALGAVTAAMGPKAAMACTAAIETEIDLHYEEQLQQLGEDDPELSALIKDFQAEEVEHRDAAIAHGAEQAPAYPLLSGAIRLGCRAAIALSKRI
;
A
#
# COMPACT_ATOMS: atom_id res chain seq x y z
N MET A 1 31.12 0.39 20.52
CA MET A 1 30.66 -0.70 19.63
C MET A 1 30.00 -0.06 18.43
N SER A 2 30.70 -0.04 17.29
CA SER A 2 30.27 0.66 16.07
C SER A 2 29.23 -0.18 15.34
N ALA A 3 28.04 0.39 15.12
CA ALA A 3 27.02 -0.23 14.28
C ALA A 3 27.50 -0.17 12.82
N THR A 4 27.95 -1.30 12.28
CA THR A 4 28.27 -1.45 10.87
C THR A 4 27.00 -1.21 10.06
N LYS A 5 27.01 -0.17 9.23
CA LYS A 5 26.02 0.05 8.17
C LYS A 5 26.10 -1.14 7.20
N ASP A 6 25.06 -1.97 7.20
CA ASP A 6 24.95 -3.14 6.33
C ASP A 6 24.47 -2.65 4.95
N PHE A 7 25.34 -2.73 3.94
CA PHE A 7 24.98 -2.41 2.55
C PHE A 7 24.53 -3.69 1.84
N PRO A 8 23.53 -3.63 0.95
CA PRO A 8 23.07 -4.79 0.20
C PRO A 8 24.21 -5.38 -0.65
N ARG A 9 24.43 -6.70 -0.57
CA ARG A 9 25.37 -7.44 -1.42
C ARG A 9 24.60 -8.39 -2.35
N PRO A 10 24.93 -8.47 -3.65
CA PRO A 10 24.32 -9.42 -4.57
C PRO A 10 24.59 -10.87 -4.11
N GLY A 11 23.54 -11.70 -4.02
CA GLY A 11 23.65 -13.14 -3.73
C GLY A 11 23.45 -13.57 -2.27
N ARG A 12 23.06 -12.68 -1.36
CA ARG A 12 22.66 -13.08 0.00
C ARG A 12 21.26 -13.70 -0.06
N ARG A 13 21.15 -15.03 0.15
CA ARG A 13 19.87 -15.72 0.36
C ARG A 13 19.03 -14.92 1.35
N THR A 14 17.81 -14.57 0.98
CA THR A 14 16.87 -13.87 1.87
C THR A 14 16.68 -14.72 3.13
N ASN A 15 17.28 -14.28 4.25
CA ASN A 15 17.12 -14.97 5.53
C ASN A 15 15.62 -15.09 5.83
N LYS A 16 15.18 -16.17 6.48
CA LYS A 16 13.76 -16.42 6.80
C LYS A 16 13.06 -15.24 7.50
N VAL A 17 13.83 -14.41 8.22
CA VAL A 17 13.39 -13.19 8.91
C VAL A 17 13.02 -12.05 7.93
N ASP A 18 13.59 -12.03 6.73
CA ASP A 18 13.33 -11.01 5.70
C ASP A 18 12.01 -11.28 4.96
N ARG A 19 11.80 -12.52 4.49
CA ARG A 19 10.53 -12.91 3.82
C ARG A 19 9.32 -12.84 4.73
N ALA A 20 9.46 -13.22 6.00
CA ALA A 20 8.39 -13.02 6.97
C ALA A 20 8.12 -11.53 7.25
N SER A 21 9.13 -10.67 7.12
CA SER A 21 8.95 -9.23 7.21
C SER A 21 8.27 -8.65 5.97
N MET A 22 8.63 -9.11 4.78
CA MET A 22 7.99 -8.73 3.51
C MET A 22 6.49 -8.99 3.57
N VAL A 23 6.09 -10.25 3.79
CA VAL A 23 4.67 -10.64 3.90
C VAL A 23 3.91 -9.85 4.98
N ARG A 24 4.55 -9.56 6.12
CA ARG A 24 3.93 -8.75 7.18
C ARG A 24 3.64 -7.32 6.71
N VAL A 25 4.59 -6.74 5.99
CA VAL A 25 4.51 -5.35 5.54
C VAL A 25 3.54 -5.21 4.41
N ASP A 26 3.52 -6.15 3.47
CA ASP A 26 2.55 -6.19 2.38
C ASP A 26 1.14 -6.30 2.97
N GLN A 27 0.90 -7.27 3.86
CA GLN A 27 -0.39 -7.41 4.54
C GLN A 27 -0.82 -6.12 5.28
N ALA A 28 0.12 -5.46 5.96
CA ALA A 28 -0.18 -4.19 6.64
C ALA A 28 -0.45 -3.04 5.67
N GLY A 29 0.23 -3.04 4.51
CA GLY A 29 0.03 -2.11 3.40
C GLY A 29 -1.37 -2.27 2.81
N GLU A 30 -1.73 -3.48 2.40
CA GLU A 30 -3.05 -3.77 1.82
C GLU A 30 -4.17 -3.46 2.81
N PHE A 31 -3.97 -3.83 4.08
CA PHE A 31 -4.92 -3.44 5.12
C PHE A 31 -5.06 -1.92 5.20
N GLY A 32 -3.96 -1.17 5.14
CA GLY A 32 -3.98 0.29 5.11
C GLY A 32 -4.74 0.86 3.92
N ALA A 33 -4.50 0.33 2.71
CA ALA A 33 -5.16 0.76 1.48
C ALA A 33 -6.68 0.45 1.50
N VAL A 34 -7.10 -0.75 1.93
CA VAL A 34 -8.52 -1.07 2.20
C VAL A 34 -9.15 0.01 3.10
N ARG A 35 -8.44 0.43 4.16
CA ARG A 35 -8.96 1.42 5.09
C ARG A 35 -9.05 2.82 4.47
N ILE A 36 -8.10 3.20 3.62
CA ILE A 36 -8.16 4.46 2.86
C ILE A 36 -9.39 4.46 1.94
N TYR A 37 -9.58 3.41 1.15
CA TYR A 37 -10.75 3.30 0.28
C TYR A 37 -12.08 3.31 1.06
N ALA A 38 -12.13 2.62 2.21
CA ALA A 38 -13.30 2.66 3.08
C ALA A 38 -13.60 4.08 3.59
N GLY A 39 -12.56 4.86 3.94
CA GLY A 39 -12.71 6.26 4.32
C GLY A 39 -13.22 7.14 3.18
N GLN A 40 -12.68 6.94 1.98
CA GLN A 40 -13.11 7.65 0.78
C GLN A 40 -14.59 7.38 0.45
N LEU A 41 -14.99 6.11 0.45
CA LEU A 41 -16.36 5.68 0.17
C LEU A 41 -17.35 6.17 1.24
N ALA A 42 -16.93 6.21 2.51
CA ALA A 42 -17.77 6.73 3.60
C ALA A 42 -18.16 8.20 3.39
N VAL A 43 -17.32 8.99 2.71
CA VAL A 43 -17.56 10.42 2.46
C VAL A 43 -18.23 10.66 1.11
N MET A 44 -17.79 10.00 0.03
CA MET A 44 -18.35 10.22 -1.30
C MET A 44 -19.66 9.48 -1.54
N GLY A 45 -19.82 8.30 -0.95
CA GLY A 45 -20.96 7.41 -1.17
C GLY A 45 -21.13 6.96 -2.62
N ASP A 46 -22.21 6.21 -2.86
CA ASP A 46 -22.42 5.50 -4.13
C ASP A 46 -23.01 6.37 -5.26
N ARG A 47 -23.52 7.56 -4.91
CA ARG A 47 -24.18 8.47 -5.87
C ARG A 47 -23.21 9.47 -6.51
N HIS A 48 -22.00 9.60 -5.98
CA HIS A 48 -21.00 10.49 -6.55
C HIS A 48 -20.45 9.89 -7.87
N PRO A 49 -20.16 10.68 -8.91
CA PRO A 49 -19.65 10.16 -10.19
C PRO A 49 -18.40 9.27 -10.06
N TYR A 50 -17.57 9.53 -9.04
CA TYR A 50 -16.33 8.78 -8.77
C TYR A 50 -16.55 7.59 -7.82
N GLY A 51 -17.72 7.47 -7.19
CA GLY A 51 -17.99 6.45 -6.18
C GLY A 51 -17.85 5.02 -6.74
N ARG A 52 -18.36 4.78 -7.96
CA ARG A 52 -18.22 3.48 -8.63
C ARG A 52 -16.78 3.11 -8.98
N LEU A 53 -15.99 4.09 -9.42
CA LEU A 53 -14.57 3.88 -9.72
C LEU A 53 -13.82 3.45 -8.46
N ILE A 54 -14.02 4.20 -7.38
CA ILE A 54 -13.40 3.94 -6.08
C ILE A 54 -13.86 2.61 -5.50
N ALA A 55 -15.14 2.27 -5.63
CA ALA A 55 -15.66 0.97 -5.18
C ALA A 55 -15.04 -0.20 -5.96
N GLY A 56 -14.73 -0.01 -7.25
CA GLY A 56 -14.01 -1.00 -8.05
C GLY A 56 -12.60 -1.25 -7.52
N MET A 57 -11.81 -0.18 -7.33
CA MET A 57 -10.45 -0.27 -6.77
C MET A 57 -10.47 -0.85 -5.35
N ALA A 58 -11.42 -0.41 -4.51
CA ALA A 58 -11.60 -0.94 -3.16
C ALA A 58 -11.90 -2.45 -3.12
N ALA A 59 -12.64 -2.96 -4.11
CA ALA A 59 -12.94 -4.39 -4.21
C ALA A 59 -11.71 -5.20 -4.64
N GLN A 60 -10.84 -4.65 -5.49
CA GLN A 60 -9.55 -5.26 -5.83
C GLN A 60 -8.63 -5.30 -4.61
N GLU A 61 -8.53 -4.18 -3.90
CA GLU A 61 -7.73 -4.04 -2.68
C GLU A 61 -8.14 -5.03 -1.57
N GLU A 62 -9.45 -5.26 -1.38
CA GLU A 62 -9.91 -6.28 -0.43
C GLU A 62 -9.49 -7.71 -0.85
N ARG A 63 -9.37 -8.00 -2.14
CA ARG A 63 -8.81 -9.29 -2.61
C ARG A 63 -7.32 -9.38 -2.30
N HIS A 64 -6.56 -8.30 -2.49
CA HIS A 64 -5.13 -8.27 -2.19
C HIS A 64 -4.90 -8.56 -0.70
N ARG A 65 -5.59 -7.80 0.15
CA ARG A 65 -5.59 -8.02 1.60
C ARG A 65 -5.96 -9.45 1.95
N ALA A 66 -7.04 -10.00 1.41
CA ALA A 66 -7.47 -11.36 1.71
C ALA A 66 -6.40 -12.40 1.32
N ALA A 67 -5.71 -12.19 0.21
CA ALA A 67 -4.62 -13.06 -0.22
C ALA A 67 -3.43 -13.00 0.74
N PHE A 68 -3.03 -11.81 1.20
CA PHE A 68 -1.95 -11.67 2.17
C PHE A 68 -2.34 -12.13 3.58
N ASP A 69 -3.59 -11.96 4.01
CA ASP A 69 -4.12 -12.53 5.26
C ASP A 69 -4.01 -14.07 5.22
N ALA A 70 -4.39 -14.67 4.09
CA ALA A 70 -4.23 -16.11 3.87
C ALA A 70 -2.75 -16.53 3.86
N LEU A 71 -1.87 -15.72 3.26
CA LEU A 71 -0.44 -15.99 3.22
C LEU A 71 0.23 -15.90 4.60
N ILE A 72 -0.17 -14.90 5.40
CA ILE A 72 0.23 -14.77 6.81
C ILE A 72 -0.14 -16.03 7.58
N ALA A 73 -1.39 -16.49 7.46
CA ALA A 73 -1.87 -17.69 8.14
C ALA A 73 -1.12 -18.94 7.67
N LYS A 74 -0.95 -19.10 6.35
CA LYS A 74 -0.25 -20.23 5.72
C LYS A 74 1.21 -20.32 6.17
N ARG A 75 1.91 -19.18 6.25
CA ARG A 75 3.35 -19.12 6.54
C ARG A 75 3.67 -18.92 8.03
N GLY A 76 2.66 -18.79 8.89
CA GLY A 76 2.84 -18.55 10.32
C GLY A 76 3.54 -17.22 10.62
N VAL A 77 3.32 -16.21 9.78
CA VAL A 77 3.87 -14.86 9.96
C VAL A 77 3.04 -14.13 11.02
N ARG A 78 3.69 -13.36 11.89
CA ARG A 78 2.96 -12.49 12.83
C ARG A 78 2.63 -11.17 12.14
N PRO A 79 1.37 -10.70 12.14
CA PRO A 79 1.01 -9.36 11.71
C PRO A 79 1.74 -8.29 12.53
N THR A 80 1.84 -7.08 12.00
CA THR A 80 2.45 -5.96 12.73
C THR A 80 1.63 -5.55 13.95
N ALA A 81 2.28 -5.25 15.07
CA ALA A 81 1.57 -4.87 16.30
C ALA A 81 0.91 -3.48 16.22
N ILE A 82 1.33 -2.63 15.28
CA ILE A 82 0.81 -1.27 15.08
C ILE A 82 -0.40 -1.22 14.13
N HIS A 83 -0.93 -2.38 13.73
CA HIS A 83 -2.12 -2.52 12.90
C HIS A 83 -3.34 -1.67 13.37
N PRO A 84 -3.64 -1.52 14.69
CA PRO A 84 -4.73 -0.64 15.14
C PRO A 84 -4.53 0.84 14.79
N ILE A 85 -3.28 1.30 14.74
CA ILE A 85 -2.95 2.68 14.36
C ILE A 85 -3.22 2.87 12.86
N TRP A 86 -2.78 1.91 12.04
CA TRP A 86 -3.02 1.91 10.59
C TRP A 86 -4.50 1.86 10.24
N ASN A 87 -5.30 1.13 11.02
CA ASN A 87 -6.75 1.08 10.85
C ASN A 87 -7.41 2.46 10.90
N VAL A 88 -7.00 3.28 11.89
CA VAL A 88 -7.53 4.62 12.11
C VAL A 88 -6.90 5.61 11.13
N ALA A 89 -5.57 5.56 10.96
CA ALA A 89 -4.84 6.48 10.10
C ALA A 89 -5.24 6.34 8.63
N GLY A 90 -5.34 5.12 8.10
CA GLY A 90 -5.76 4.87 6.72
C GLY A 90 -7.18 5.38 6.48
N PHE A 91 -8.13 5.04 7.36
CA PHE A 91 -9.50 5.53 7.24
C PHE A 91 -9.60 7.04 7.32
N ALA A 92 -8.90 7.67 8.28
CA ALA A 92 -8.91 9.12 8.43
C ALA A 92 -8.30 9.80 7.19
N LEU A 93 -7.20 9.28 6.64
CA LEU A 93 -6.59 9.81 5.43
C LEU A 93 -7.56 9.76 4.23
N GLY A 94 -8.21 8.62 4.02
CA GLY A 94 -9.20 8.47 2.96
C GLY A 94 -10.40 9.40 3.12
N ALA A 95 -10.96 9.48 4.34
CA ALA A 95 -12.11 10.33 4.63
C ALA A 95 -11.77 11.82 4.49
N VAL A 96 -10.63 12.26 5.02
CA VAL A 96 -10.18 13.67 4.93
C VAL A 96 -9.95 14.07 3.48
N THR A 97 -9.24 13.25 2.70
CA THR A 97 -8.94 13.57 1.29
C THR A 97 -10.21 13.57 0.44
N ALA A 98 -11.16 12.66 0.70
CA ALA A 98 -12.48 12.70 0.08
C ALA A 98 -13.30 13.93 0.48
N ALA A 99 -13.23 14.37 1.73
CA ALA A 99 -13.91 15.58 2.20
C ALA A 99 -13.34 16.85 1.58
N MET A 100 -12.04 16.86 1.25
CA MET A 100 -11.40 17.94 0.47
C MET A 100 -11.85 17.96 -1.00
N GLY A 101 -12.36 16.84 -1.50
CA GLY A 101 -13.01 16.72 -2.80
C GLY A 101 -12.50 15.55 -3.65
N PRO A 102 -13.18 15.24 -4.77
CA PRO A 102 -12.91 14.02 -5.54
C PRO A 102 -11.49 13.95 -6.10
N LYS A 103 -10.94 15.08 -6.55
CA LYS A 103 -9.56 15.16 -7.05
C LYS A 103 -8.53 14.93 -5.94
N ALA A 104 -8.81 15.37 -4.71
CA ALA A 104 -7.93 15.12 -3.57
C ALA A 104 -7.97 13.64 -3.13
N ALA A 105 -9.14 12.97 -3.22
CA ALA A 105 -9.22 11.52 -3.07
C ALA A 105 -8.41 10.78 -4.14
N MET A 106 -8.49 11.21 -5.41
CA MET A 106 -7.65 10.66 -6.47
C MET A 106 -6.16 10.95 -6.25
N ALA A 107 -5.80 12.14 -5.74
CA ALA A 107 -4.42 12.45 -5.37
C ALA A 107 -3.90 11.54 -4.25
N CYS A 108 -4.75 11.22 -3.26
CA CYS A 108 -4.43 10.25 -2.23
C CYS A 108 -4.17 8.87 -2.83
N THR A 109 -5.07 8.40 -3.69
CA THR A 109 -4.98 7.11 -4.38
C THR A 109 -3.68 7.02 -5.18
N ALA A 110 -3.44 7.97 -6.10
CA ALA A 110 -2.22 8.00 -6.89
C ALA A 110 -0.93 8.04 -6.03
N ALA A 111 -0.96 8.77 -4.91
CA ALA A 111 0.16 8.87 -4.00
C ALA A 111 0.46 7.56 -3.26
N ILE A 112 -0.56 6.84 -2.77
CA ILE A 112 -0.36 5.57 -2.08
C ILE A 112 0.10 4.48 -3.05
N GLU A 113 -0.52 4.38 -4.22
CA GLU A 113 -0.19 3.33 -5.19
C GLU A 113 1.19 3.54 -5.79
N THR A 114 1.65 4.80 -5.88
CA THR A 114 3.04 5.07 -6.24
C THR A 114 4.03 4.46 -5.23
N GLU A 115 3.75 4.53 -3.92
CA GLU A 115 4.66 3.98 -2.92
C GLU A 115 4.51 2.46 -2.78
N ILE A 116 3.31 1.90 -3.03
CA ILE A 116 3.10 0.46 -3.05
C ILE A 116 3.81 -0.16 -4.27
N ASP A 117 3.67 0.42 -5.47
CA ASP A 117 4.39 0.00 -6.68
C ASP A 117 5.91 -0.02 -6.45
N LEU A 118 6.47 1.09 -5.93
CA LEU A 118 7.90 1.15 -5.59
C LEU A 118 8.29 0.11 -4.53
N HIS A 119 7.44 -0.13 -3.54
CA HIS A 119 7.71 -1.13 -2.51
C HIS A 119 7.74 -2.55 -3.08
N TYR A 120 6.80 -2.88 -3.96
CA TYR A 120 6.72 -4.16 -4.65
C TYR A 120 7.89 -4.37 -5.58
N GLU A 121 8.26 -3.38 -6.38
CA GLU A 121 9.46 -3.42 -7.23
C GLU A 121 10.72 -3.74 -6.40
N GLU A 122 10.91 -3.04 -5.27
CA GLU A 122 12.03 -3.30 -4.36
C GLU A 122 12.00 -4.73 -3.79
N GLN A 123 10.84 -5.25 -3.44
CA GLN A 123 10.70 -6.62 -2.93
C GLN A 123 10.98 -7.66 -4.01
N LEU A 124 10.46 -7.48 -5.23
CA LEU A 124 10.69 -8.39 -6.34
C LEU A 124 12.17 -8.49 -6.68
N GLN A 125 12.89 -7.37 -6.67
CA GLN A 125 14.35 -7.34 -6.84
C GLN A 125 15.08 -8.09 -5.73
N GLN A 126 14.63 -7.96 -4.48
CA GLN A 126 15.23 -8.66 -3.33
C GLN A 126 14.92 -10.16 -3.33
N LEU A 127 13.71 -10.55 -3.74
CA LEU A 127 13.27 -11.94 -3.80
C LEU A 127 13.98 -12.71 -4.92
N GLY A 128 14.20 -12.07 -6.08
CA GLY A 128 14.74 -12.77 -7.25
C GLY A 128 13.93 -14.03 -7.56
N GLU A 129 14.59 -15.18 -7.56
CA GLU A 129 13.97 -16.50 -7.79
C GLU A 129 13.71 -17.31 -6.49
N ASP A 130 14.01 -16.74 -5.31
CA ASP A 130 14.01 -17.48 -4.03
C ASP A 130 12.60 -17.83 -3.50
N ASP A 131 11.57 -17.08 -3.88
CA ASP A 131 10.18 -17.29 -3.45
C ASP A 131 9.18 -17.06 -4.59
N PRO A 132 9.04 -18.03 -5.52
CA PRO A 132 8.19 -17.87 -6.70
C PRO A 132 6.71 -17.62 -6.37
N GLU A 133 6.22 -18.13 -5.23
CA GLU A 133 4.84 -17.90 -4.78
C GLU A 133 4.62 -16.44 -4.39
N LEU A 134 5.49 -15.88 -3.54
CA LEU A 134 5.38 -14.48 -3.13
C LEU A 134 5.66 -13.54 -4.30
N SER A 135 6.69 -13.83 -5.11
CA SER A 135 7.01 -13.02 -6.29
C SER A 135 5.88 -13.00 -7.31
N ALA A 136 5.16 -14.11 -7.51
CA ALA A 136 4.01 -14.15 -8.42
C ALA A 136 2.85 -13.31 -7.89
N LEU A 137 2.55 -13.42 -6.58
CA LEU A 137 1.49 -12.65 -5.94
C LEU A 137 1.77 -11.14 -6.01
N ILE A 138 3.00 -10.73 -5.65
CA ILE A 138 3.41 -9.32 -5.69
C ILE A 138 3.33 -8.77 -7.12
N LYS A 139 3.76 -9.52 -8.15
CA LYS A 139 3.68 -9.06 -9.54
C LYS A 139 2.25 -8.84 -10.02
N ASP A 140 1.33 -9.73 -9.62
CA ASP A 140 -0.09 -9.63 -9.97
C ASP A 140 -0.67 -8.34 -9.38
N PHE A 141 -0.47 -8.13 -8.08
CA PHE A 141 -1.02 -6.96 -7.40
C PHE A 141 -0.33 -5.67 -7.82
N GLN A 142 0.99 -5.66 -8.02
CA GLN A 142 1.71 -4.49 -8.55
C GLN A 142 1.13 -4.00 -9.88
N ALA A 143 0.72 -4.92 -10.78
CA ALA A 143 0.07 -4.53 -12.01
C ALA A 143 -1.28 -3.84 -11.76
N GLU A 144 -2.08 -4.36 -10.82
CA GLU A 144 -3.34 -3.71 -10.41
C GLU A 144 -3.11 -2.35 -9.74
N GLU A 145 -2.07 -2.20 -8.91
CA GLU A 145 -1.72 -0.91 -8.27
C GLU A 145 -1.33 0.16 -9.29
N VAL A 146 -0.60 -0.24 -10.33
CA VAL A 146 -0.26 0.65 -11.44
C VAL A 146 -1.53 1.09 -12.18
N GLU A 147 -2.48 0.18 -12.41
CA GLU A 147 -3.78 0.52 -13.02
C GLU A 147 -4.59 1.49 -12.14
N HIS A 148 -4.61 1.29 -10.81
CA HIS A 148 -5.29 2.18 -9.86
C HIS A 148 -4.66 3.58 -9.87
N ARG A 149 -3.33 3.66 -9.83
CA ARG A 149 -2.59 4.93 -9.93
C ARG A 149 -2.95 5.67 -11.21
N ASP A 150 -2.87 4.98 -12.34
CA ASP A 150 -3.08 5.58 -13.65
C ASP A 150 -4.55 6.00 -13.83
N ALA A 151 -5.49 5.21 -13.31
CA ALA A 151 -6.89 5.59 -13.23
C ALA A 151 -7.09 6.86 -12.37
N ALA A 152 -6.44 6.96 -11.22
CA ALA A 152 -6.53 8.13 -10.36
C ALA A 152 -5.97 9.39 -11.05
N ILE A 153 -4.85 9.27 -11.76
CA ILE A 153 -4.27 10.34 -12.58
C ILE A 153 -5.25 10.76 -13.68
N ALA A 154 -5.80 9.81 -14.43
CA ALA A 154 -6.78 10.07 -15.49
C ALA A 154 -8.05 10.78 -14.96
N HIS A 155 -8.41 10.54 -13.70
CA HIS A 155 -9.56 11.17 -13.04
C HIS A 155 -9.21 12.46 -12.28
N GLY A 156 -8.02 13.01 -12.52
CA GLY A 156 -7.64 14.35 -12.11
C GLY A 156 -6.94 14.45 -10.76
N ALA A 157 -6.24 13.39 -10.32
CA ALA A 157 -5.37 13.44 -9.14
C ALA A 157 -4.44 14.67 -9.14
N GLU A 158 -3.77 14.94 -10.26
CA GLU A 158 -2.80 16.05 -10.39
C GLU A 158 -3.44 17.44 -10.38
N GLN A 159 -4.77 17.49 -10.50
CA GLN A 159 -5.56 18.71 -10.47
C GLN A 159 -6.08 19.03 -9.06
N ALA A 160 -5.69 18.25 -8.04
CA ALA A 160 -6.04 18.51 -6.66
C ALA A 160 -5.42 19.82 -6.14
N PRO A 161 -6.10 20.54 -5.23
CA PRO A 161 -5.52 21.71 -4.59
C PRO A 161 -4.18 21.37 -3.92
N ALA A 162 -3.14 22.15 -4.23
CA ALA A 162 -1.79 21.94 -3.72
C ALA A 162 -1.24 20.50 -3.92
N TYR A 163 -1.56 19.87 -5.07
CA TYR A 163 -1.23 18.48 -5.37
C TYR A 163 0.22 18.05 -5.00
N PRO A 164 1.29 18.79 -5.36
CA PRO A 164 2.64 18.36 -5.02
C PRO A 164 2.88 18.23 -3.51
N LEU A 165 2.29 19.13 -2.72
CA LEU A 165 2.40 19.11 -1.26
C LEU A 165 1.57 17.97 -0.66
N LEU A 166 0.33 17.81 -1.12
CA LEU A 166 -0.56 16.73 -0.67
C LEU A 166 0.04 15.36 -0.98
N SER A 167 0.42 15.12 -2.24
CA SER A 167 1.06 13.88 -2.68
C SER A 167 2.36 13.63 -1.91
N GLY A 168 3.23 14.64 -1.79
CA GLY A 168 4.48 14.51 -1.05
C GLY A 168 4.30 14.11 0.42
N ALA A 169 3.31 14.70 1.10
CA ALA A 169 2.99 14.39 2.49
C ALA A 169 2.45 12.97 2.65
N ILE A 170 1.53 12.54 1.78
CA ILE A 170 0.94 11.19 1.78
C ILE A 170 2.03 10.14 1.53
N ARG A 171 2.85 10.34 0.49
CA ARG A 171 3.96 9.45 0.15
C ARG A 171 4.96 9.32 1.29
N LEU A 172 5.27 10.41 1.99
CA LEU A 172 6.11 10.38 3.18
C LEU A 172 5.48 9.54 4.31
N GLY A 173 4.18 9.69 4.53
CA GLY A 173 3.41 8.86 5.47
C GLY A 173 3.48 7.38 5.13
N CYS A 174 3.28 7.01 3.86
CA CYS A 174 3.38 5.62 3.38
C CYS A 174 4.76 5.02 3.65
N ARG A 175 5.85 5.73 3.30
CA ARG A 175 7.22 5.26 3.59
C ARG A 175 7.46 5.06 5.09
N ALA A 176 6.94 5.96 5.93
CA ALA A 176 7.04 5.81 7.37
C ALA A 176 6.28 4.58 7.87
N ALA A 177 5.06 4.34 7.35
CA ALA A 177 4.25 3.18 7.69
C ALA A 177 4.91 1.86 7.28
N ILE A 178 5.47 1.79 6.07
CA ILE A 178 6.26 0.65 5.57
C ILE A 178 7.46 0.40 6.48
N ALA A 179 8.25 1.46 6.77
CA ALA A 179 9.45 1.33 7.60
C ALA A 179 9.15 0.88 9.04
N LEU A 180 8.04 1.34 9.62
CA LEU A 180 7.60 0.95 10.96
C LEU A 180 7.08 -0.49 10.98
N SER A 181 6.26 -0.88 9.99
CA SER A 181 5.67 -2.23 9.89
C SER A 181 6.73 -3.30 9.60
N LYS A 182 7.85 -2.94 8.96
CA LYS A 182 9.02 -3.83 8.78
C LYS A 182 9.63 -4.23 10.12
N ARG A 183 9.57 -3.36 11.13
CA ARG A 183 10.30 -3.54 12.40
C ARG A 183 9.45 -4.08 13.55
N ILE A 184 8.14 -3.82 13.52
CA ILE A 184 7.24 -3.98 14.68
C ILE A 184 6.16 -5.03 14.39
#